data_AF-A0AA87MRV1-F1
#
_entry.id   AF-A0AA87MRV1-F1
#
_cell.length_a   1.000
_cell.length_b   1.000
_cell.length_c   1.000
_cell.angle_alpha   90.00
_cell.angle_beta   90.00
_cell.angle_gamma   90.00
#
_symmetry.space_group_name_H-M   'P 1'
#
loop_
_entity.id
_entity.type
_entity.pdbx_description
1 polymer ?
#
loop_
_entity_poly.entity_id
_entity_poly.type
_entity_poly.pdbx_seq_one_letter_code
_entity_poly.pdbx_strand_id
1 'polypeptide(L)'
;MGLLENSNRNPRQIRSKFSFFLTTKVKTSVFMRPNIRYIFFLFLMLLFSVFCSSDEEMIWNARDSLSRGNTAEAMRLYESILKKNPTHLEANRTLGMILADSGLALNSAAFYLEKAESSLPGDSSLLLYLLEIHLQEKDRDKTKRILEKISKSKDKEIESYAIFLKDCLLEKKKNGSEFNRFKTSTIPTLLPPARRLFLKCELSLYSVSQNSDFIYPKNRTVYLPLKFLKLKPILLPESSARTFKHFIHGELFPEHHEFHKS
;
A
#
# COMPACT_ATOMS: atom_id res chain seq x y z
N MET A 1 -101.93 -23.53 -56.81
CA MET A 1 -103.03 -22.81 -57.49
C MET A 1 -102.93 -21.35 -57.10
N GLY A 2 -102.80 -20.42 -58.08
CA GLY A 2 -102.78 -18.95 -57.90
C GLY A 2 -101.44 -18.39 -57.38
N LEU A 3 -100.57 -17.70 -58.13
CA LEU A 3 -100.65 -16.46 -58.91
C LEU A 3 -101.00 -15.17 -58.11
N LEU A 4 -100.05 -14.22 -58.18
CA LEU A 4 -100.15 -12.75 -57.99
C LEU A 4 -100.26 -12.30 -56.52
N GLU A 5 -99.62 -11.23 -56.05
CA GLU A 5 -99.35 -9.97 -56.72
C GLU A 5 -98.25 -9.14 -55.99
N ASN A 6 -97.63 -8.31 -56.81
CA ASN A 6 -96.61 -7.31 -56.57
C ASN A 6 -97.11 -6.15 -55.68
N SER A 7 -96.21 -5.41 -55.02
CA SER A 7 -96.15 -3.92 -55.08
C SER A 7 -95.46 -3.30 -53.85
N ASN A 8 -94.19 -2.94 -54.06
CA ASN A 8 -93.68 -1.57 -53.92
C ASN A 8 -93.52 -0.95 -52.52
N ARG A 9 -92.25 -0.85 -52.07
CA ARG A 9 -91.48 0.41 -51.89
C ARG A 9 -90.38 0.24 -50.82
N ASN A 10 -89.13 0.16 -51.28
CA ASN A 10 -87.94 0.62 -50.56
C ASN A 10 -87.75 2.13 -50.89
N PRO A 11 -86.83 2.93 -50.27
CA PRO A 11 -85.81 2.61 -49.28
C PRO A 11 -85.59 3.68 -48.17
N ARG A 12 -84.97 3.28 -47.06
CA ARG A 12 -84.02 4.06 -46.22
C ARG A 12 -83.50 3.07 -45.17
N GLN A 13 -82.47 2.28 -45.46
CA GLN A 13 -81.06 2.62 -45.23
C GLN A 13 -80.93 3.32 -43.85
N ILE A 14 -80.47 2.65 -42.79
CA ILE A 14 -79.08 2.23 -42.61
C ILE A 14 -78.99 0.83 -41.95
N ARG A 15 -78.62 -0.13 -42.79
CA ARG A 15 -77.75 -1.30 -42.60
C ARG A 15 -77.32 -1.66 -41.16
N SER A 16 -77.97 -2.70 -40.62
CA SER A 16 -77.34 -3.64 -39.69
C SER A 16 -76.08 -4.22 -40.34
N LYS A 17 -74.93 -4.03 -39.70
CA LYS A 17 -73.70 -4.76 -40.03
C LYS A 17 -73.26 -5.54 -38.80
N PHE A 18 -73.64 -6.82 -38.81
CA PHE A 18 -72.86 -7.88 -38.21
C PHE A 18 -71.42 -7.80 -38.72
N SER A 19 -70.46 -7.68 -37.79
CA SER A 19 -69.10 -8.24 -37.85
C SER A 19 -68.22 -7.53 -36.83
N PHE A 20 -68.41 -7.85 -35.54
CA PHE A 20 -67.36 -7.59 -34.56
C PHE A 20 -66.51 -8.85 -34.39
N PHE A 21 -65.75 -9.16 -35.44
CA PHE A 21 -64.56 -9.97 -35.28
C PHE A 21 -63.57 -9.11 -34.48
N LEU A 22 -63.48 -9.34 -33.18
CA LEU A 22 -62.34 -8.91 -32.37
C LEU A 22 -61.12 -9.71 -32.84
N THR A 23 -60.55 -9.32 -33.97
CA THR A 23 -59.13 -9.54 -34.20
C THR A 23 -58.42 -8.54 -33.30
N THR A 24 -58.16 -8.93 -32.06
CA THR A 24 -57.11 -8.28 -31.28
C THR A 24 -55.81 -8.51 -32.04
N LYS A 25 -55.49 -7.60 -32.96
CA LYS A 25 -54.12 -7.41 -33.40
C LYS A 25 -53.36 -6.99 -32.14
N VAL A 26 -52.75 -7.97 -31.49
CA VAL A 26 -51.62 -7.72 -30.61
C VAL A 26 -50.62 -7.02 -31.50
N LYS A 27 -50.60 -5.68 -31.44
CA LYS A 27 -49.46 -4.89 -31.88
C LYS A 27 -48.35 -5.43 -30.99
N THR A 28 -47.53 -6.33 -31.53
CA THR A 28 -46.24 -6.63 -30.94
C THR A 28 -45.54 -5.28 -30.89
N SER A 29 -45.61 -4.65 -29.72
CA SER A 29 -44.90 -3.43 -29.39
C SER A 29 -43.50 -3.61 -29.92
N VAL A 30 -43.07 -2.70 -30.79
CA VAL A 30 -41.75 -2.69 -31.41
C VAL A 30 -40.74 -3.05 -30.34
N PHE A 31 -40.26 -4.29 -30.39
CA PHE A 31 -39.32 -4.82 -29.43
C PHE A 31 -38.05 -4.00 -29.69
N MET A 32 -37.79 -2.97 -28.86
CA MET A 32 -36.52 -2.26 -28.88
C MET A 32 -35.46 -3.32 -28.57
N ARG A 33 -34.86 -3.89 -29.62
CA ARG A 33 -33.69 -4.75 -29.51
C ARG A 33 -32.57 -3.80 -29.09
N PRO A 34 -32.11 -3.79 -27.83
CA PRO A 34 -30.97 -2.96 -27.49
C PRO A 34 -29.83 -3.50 -28.34
N ASN A 35 -29.11 -2.63 -29.06
CA ASN A 35 -28.03 -3.11 -29.92
C ASN A 35 -27.09 -3.95 -29.05
N ILE A 36 -26.84 -5.19 -29.46
CA ILE A 36 -26.03 -6.16 -28.69
C ILE A 36 -24.68 -5.54 -28.29
N ARG A 37 -24.17 -4.60 -29.10
CA ARG A 37 -22.98 -3.79 -28.81
C ARG A 37 -23.11 -2.95 -27.53
N TYR A 38 -24.27 -2.34 -27.26
CA TYR A 38 -24.51 -1.57 -26.02
C TYR A 38 -24.70 -2.48 -24.82
N ILE A 39 -25.37 -3.62 -24.96
CA ILE A 39 -25.50 -4.61 -23.87
C ILE A 39 -24.12 -5.16 -23.51
N PHE A 40 -23.31 -5.48 -24.51
CA PHE A 40 -21.93 -5.92 -24.32
C PHE A 40 -21.06 -4.83 -23.68
N PHE A 41 -21.21 -3.58 -24.10
CA PHE A 41 -20.49 -2.46 -23.50
C PHE A 41 -20.92 -2.20 -22.04
N LEU A 42 -22.22 -2.28 -21.76
CA LEU A 42 -22.77 -2.15 -20.40
C LEU A 42 -22.27 -3.29 -19.51
N PHE A 43 -22.24 -4.52 -20.03
CA PHE A 43 -21.70 -5.70 -19.34
C PHE A 43 -20.19 -5.60 -19.11
N LEU A 44 -19.43 -5.10 -20.08
CA LEU A 44 -18.00 -4.84 -19.94
C LEU A 44 -17.71 -3.75 -18.90
N MET A 45 -18.54 -2.69 -18.86
CA MET A 45 -18.47 -1.67 -17.82
C MET A 45 -18.82 -2.21 -16.43
N LEU A 46 -19.81 -3.11 -16.34
CA LEU A 46 -20.19 -3.77 -15.09
C LEU A 46 -19.12 -4.76 -14.61
N LEU A 47 -18.45 -5.46 -15.53
CA LEU A 47 -17.31 -6.32 -15.22
C LEU A 47 -16.11 -5.49 -14.75
N PHE A 48 -15.86 -4.34 -15.38
CA PHE A 48 -14.78 -3.45 -14.99
C PHE A 48 -15.01 -2.86 -13.58
N SER A 49 -16.25 -2.51 -13.22
CA SER A 49 -16.55 -1.98 -11.88
C SER A 49 -16.39 -3.02 -10.76
N VAL A 50 -16.72 -4.30 -11.01
CA VAL A 50 -16.57 -5.38 -10.03
C VAL A 50 -15.10 -5.76 -9.78
N PHE A 51 -14.23 -5.67 -10.80
CA PHE A 51 -12.80 -5.91 -10.61
C PHE A 51 -12.08 -4.74 -9.91
N CYS A 52 -12.53 -3.51 -10.16
CA CYS A 52 -11.93 -2.31 -9.54
C CYS A 52 -12.21 -2.22 -8.03
N SER A 53 -13.37 -2.67 -7.55
CA SER A 53 -13.77 -2.50 -6.14
C SER A 53 -12.96 -3.38 -5.16
N SER A 54 -12.51 -4.57 -5.59
CA SER A 54 -11.93 -5.55 -4.65
C SER A 54 -10.53 -5.20 -4.14
N ASP A 55 -9.74 -4.47 -4.91
CA ASP A 55 -8.39 -4.05 -4.51
C ASP A 55 -8.44 -2.75 -3.70
N GLU A 56 -9.37 -1.83 -4.02
CA GLU A 56 -9.60 -0.63 -3.21
C GLU A 56 -10.05 -0.98 -1.79
N GLU A 57 -10.97 -1.93 -1.63
CA GLU A 57 -11.41 -2.39 -0.30
C GLU A 57 -10.24 -2.93 0.53
N MET A 58 -9.35 -3.70 -0.08
CA MET A 58 -8.18 -4.26 0.60
C MET A 58 -7.18 -3.17 1.02
N ILE A 59 -6.98 -2.13 0.20
CA ILE A 59 -6.16 -0.95 0.55
C ILE A 59 -6.75 -0.22 1.75
N TRP A 60 -8.07 0.00 1.79
CA TRP A 60 -8.73 0.67 2.91
C TRP A 60 -8.55 -0.10 4.23
N ASN A 61 -8.74 -1.42 4.19
CA ASN A 61 -8.53 -2.28 5.36
C ASN A 61 -7.07 -2.27 5.83
N ALA A 62 -6.11 -2.20 4.90
CA ALA A 62 -4.69 -2.11 5.23
C ALA A 62 -4.36 -0.78 5.93
N ARG A 63 -4.90 0.35 5.43
CA ARG A 63 -4.76 1.67 6.05
C ARG A 63 -5.40 1.74 7.43
N ASP A 64 -6.60 1.21 7.59
CA ASP A 64 -7.30 1.15 8.88
C ASP A 64 -6.51 0.29 9.89
N SER A 65 -5.95 -0.84 9.44
CA SER A 65 -5.08 -1.67 10.29
C SER A 65 -3.84 -0.89 10.75
N LEU A 66 -3.20 -0.10 9.88
CA LEU A 66 -2.09 0.78 10.27
C LEU A 66 -2.52 1.86 11.26
N SER A 67 -3.68 2.51 11.05
CA SER A 67 -4.16 3.59 11.92
C SER A 67 -4.44 3.08 13.33
N ARG A 68 -4.86 1.82 13.47
CA ARG A 68 -5.06 1.12 14.75
C ARG A 68 -3.76 0.58 15.37
N GLY A 69 -2.62 0.76 14.70
CA GLY A 69 -1.32 0.24 15.13
C GLY A 69 -1.16 -1.26 14.92
N ASN A 70 -2.05 -1.92 14.19
CA ASN A 70 -1.93 -3.32 13.82
C ASN A 70 -1.07 -3.46 12.55
N THR A 71 0.24 -3.19 12.71
CA THR A 71 1.20 -3.22 11.60
C THR A 71 1.31 -4.60 10.96
N ALA A 72 1.20 -5.67 11.74
CA ALA A 72 1.30 -7.04 11.22
C ALA A 72 0.16 -7.36 10.23
N GLU A 73 -1.08 -7.01 10.59
CA GLU A 73 -2.22 -7.22 9.69
C GLU A 73 -2.14 -6.31 8.46
N ALA A 74 -1.71 -5.07 8.63
CA ALA A 74 -1.49 -4.18 7.49
C ALA A 74 -0.47 -4.74 6.50
N MET A 75 0.66 -5.26 6.98
CA MET A 75 1.68 -5.89 6.13
C MET A 75 1.09 -7.09 5.37
N ARG A 76 0.34 -7.97 6.05
CA ARG A 76 -0.33 -9.12 5.42
C ARG A 76 -1.30 -8.70 4.32
N LEU A 77 -2.06 -7.62 4.54
CA LEU A 77 -2.98 -7.07 3.55
C LEU A 77 -2.21 -6.48 2.36
N TYR A 78 -1.17 -5.66 2.59
CA TYR A 78 -0.34 -5.13 1.50
C TYR A 78 0.35 -6.22 0.69
N GLU A 79 0.86 -7.28 1.32
CA GLU A 79 1.39 -8.45 0.63
C GLU A 79 0.34 -9.14 -0.24
N SER A 80 -0.90 -9.24 0.26
CA SER A 80 -2.01 -9.84 -0.50
C SER A 80 -2.37 -9.01 -1.73
N ILE A 81 -2.30 -7.68 -1.62
CA ILE A 81 -2.47 -6.76 -2.75
C ILE A 81 -1.36 -6.96 -3.76
N LEU A 82 -0.10 -7.03 -3.30
CA LEU A 82 1.07 -7.22 -4.16
C LEU A 82 1.11 -8.58 -4.85
N LYS A 83 0.47 -9.62 -4.28
CA LYS A 83 0.27 -10.92 -4.95
C LYS A 83 -0.62 -10.80 -6.18
N LYS A 84 -1.64 -9.96 -6.14
CA LYS A 84 -2.54 -9.71 -7.29
C LYS A 84 -1.94 -8.70 -8.27
N ASN A 85 -1.38 -7.61 -7.73
CA ASN A 85 -0.80 -6.51 -8.50
C ASN A 85 0.63 -6.21 -7.98
N PRO A 86 1.66 -6.85 -8.56
CA PRO A 86 3.05 -6.69 -8.12
C PRO A 86 3.66 -5.29 -8.28
N THR A 87 3.01 -4.41 -9.05
CA THR A 87 3.45 -3.03 -9.34
C THR A 87 2.57 -1.99 -8.65
N HIS A 88 1.67 -2.39 -7.74
CA HIS A 88 0.81 -1.47 -7.01
C HIS A 88 1.65 -0.45 -6.22
N LEU A 89 1.59 0.82 -6.61
CA LEU A 89 2.45 1.88 -6.09
C LEU A 89 2.33 2.02 -4.57
N GLU A 90 1.11 2.18 -4.06
CA GLU A 90 0.91 2.41 -2.62
C GLU A 90 1.33 1.22 -1.76
N ALA A 91 0.98 -0.01 -2.15
CA ALA A 91 1.36 -1.20 -1.41
C ALA A 91 2.89 -1.38 -1.36
N ASN A 92 3.58 -1.20 -2.49
CA ASN A 92 5.04 -1.23 -2.53
C ASN A 92 5.64 -0.11 -1.65
N ARG A 93 5.13 1.12 -1.77
CA ARG A 93 5.59 2.28 -0.99
C ARG A 93 5.42 2.04 0.51
N THR A 94 4.21 1.72 0.95
CA THR A 94 3.87 1.61 2.37
C THR A 94 4.54 0.40 3.02
N LEU A 95 4.56 -0.76 2.34
CA LEU A 95 5.25 -1.95 2.86
C LEU A 95 6.77 -1.70 2.98
N GLY A 96 7.36 -1.07 1.96
CA GLY A 96 8.78 -0.67 2.00
C GLY A 96 9.10 0.29 3.15
N MET A 97 8.25 1.28 3.40
CA MET A 97 8.41 2.22 4.52
C MET A 97 8.31 1.53 5.89
N ILE A 98 7.32 0.65 6.08
CA ILE A 98 7.15 -0.12 7.31
C ILE A 98 8.41 -0.95 7.60
N LEU A 99 8.93 -1.63 6.57
CA LEU A 99 10.12 -2.47 6.70
C LEU A 99 11.36 -1.62 6.99
N ALA A 100 11.52 -0.47 6.33
CA ALA A 100 12.62 0.47 6.58
C ALA A 100 12.57 1.02 8.02
N ASP A 101 11.39 1.45 8.48
CA ASP A 101 11.17 1.98 9.82
C ASP A 101 11.42 0.94 10.92
N SER A 102 11.18 -0.35 10.62
CA SER A 102 11.49 -1.44 11.54
C SER A 102 13.00 -1.70 11.69
N GLY A 103 13.79 -1.37 10.65
CA GLY A 103 15.23 -1.64 10.59
C GLY A 103 15.64 -3.12 10.48
N LEU A 104 14.68 -4.07 10.49
CA LEU A 104 14.97 -5.51 10.54
C LEU A 104 15.18 -6.14 9.16
N ALA A 105 14.57 -5.58 8.11
CA ALA A 105 14.53 -6.18 6.78
C ALA A 105 14.86 -5.14 5.69
N LEU A 106 16.05 -4.52 5.78
CA LEU A 106 16.46 -3.43 4.88
C LEU A 106 16.52 -3.85 3.40
N ASN A 107 16.96 -5.06 3.09
CA ASN A 107 16.97 -5.58 1.72
C ASN A 107 15.56 -5.64 1.12
N SER A 108 14.60 -6.16 1.88
CA SER A 108 13.19 -6.21 1.47
C SER A 108 12.60 -4.80 1.38
N ALA A 109 12.94 -3.92 2.32
CA ALA A 109 12.53 -2.53 2.28
C ALA A 109 12.99 -1.83 1.00
N ALA A 110 14.28 -1.95 0.66
CA ALA A 110 14.86 -1.39 -0.55
C ALA A 110 14.15 -1.94 -1.80
N PHE A 111 13.93 -3.25 -1.87
CA PHE A 111 13.22 -3.88 -3.00
C PHE A 111 11.83 -3.28 -3.26
N TYR A 112 11.01 -3.15 -2.22
CA TYR A 112 9.66 -2.57 -2.38
C TYR A 112 9.71 -1.06 -2.68
N LEU A 113 10.64 -0.32 -2.07
CA LEU A 113 10.82 1.11 -2.32
C LEU A 113 11.33 1.39 -3.75
N GLU A 114 12.23 0.56 -4.29
CA GLU A 114 12.72 0.66 -5.67
C GLU A 114 11.60 0.40 -6.68
N LYS A 115 10.70 -0.55 -6.40
CA LYS A 115 9.49 -0.75 -7.20
C LYS A 115 8.58 0.48 -7.17
N ALA A 116 8.36 1.05 -6.00
CA ALA A 116 7.57 2.28 -5.87
C ALA A 116 8.23 3.46 -6.61
N GLU A 117 9.55 3.60 -6.53
CA GLU A 117 10.31 4.65 -7.23
C GLU A 117 10.29 4.46 -8.75
N SER A 118 10.27 3.22 -9.22
CA SER A 118 10.11 2.92 -10.66
C SER A 118 8.75 3.36 -11.19
N SER A 119 7.70 3.31 -10.35
CA SER A 119 6.36 3.78 -10.70
C SER A 119 6.17 5.29 -10.50
N LEU A 120 6.86 5.89 -9.52
CA LEU A 120 6.82 7.32 -9.24
C LEU A 120 8.27 7.85 -9.06
N PRO A 121 8.98 8.09 -10.16
CA PRO A 121 10.37 8.52 -10.10
C PRO A 121 10.48 9.95 -9.57
N GLY A 122 11.51 10.20 -8.76
CA GLY A 122 11.81 11.54 -8.24
C GLY A 122 11.01 11.97 -7.01
N ASP A 123 10.23 11.08 -6.39
CA ASP A 123 9.59 11.35 -5.09
C ASP A 123 10.66 11.47 -3.99
N SER A 124 10.79 12.67 -3.41
CA SER A 124 11.79 12.97 -2.37
C SER A 124 11.68 12.04 -1.15
N SER A 125 10.45 11.65 -0.77
CA SER A 125 10.26 10.77 0.37
C SER A 125 10.84 9.38 0.09
N LEU A 126 10.50 8.77 -1.05
CA LEU A 126 11.03 7.46 -1.46
C LEU A 126 12.56 7.49 -1.57
N LEU A 127 13.11 8.52 -2.21
CA LEU A 127 14.57 8.65 -2.38
C LEU A 127 15.29 8.81 -1.04
N LEU A 128 14.72 9.52 -0.06
CA LEU A 128 15.32 9.63 1.27
C LEU A 128 15.26 8.33 2.08
N TYR A 129 14.22 7.51 1.92
CA TYR A 129 14.20 6.17 2.52
C TYR A 129 15.29 5.27 1.91
N LEU A 130 15.43 5.27 0.59
CA LEU A 130 16.50 4.52 -0.09
C LEU A 130 17.90 5.03 0.33
N LEU A 131 18.05 6.34 0.47
CA LEU A 131 19.27 6.96 0.98
C LEU A 131 19.57 6.49 2.41
N GLU A 132 18.57 6.45 3.29
CA GLU A 132 18.73 5.97 4.67
C GLU A 132 19.24 4.53 4.72
N ILE A 133 18.62 3.66 3.93
CA ILE A 133 18.99 2.24 3.83
C ILE A 133 20.45 2.10 3.40
N HIS A 134 20.86 2.74 2.31
CA HIS A 134 22.22 2.58 1.79
C HIS A 134 23.29 3.28 2.65
N LEU A 135 22.94 4.39 3.33
CA LEU A 135 23.83 4.99 4.34
C LEU A 135 24.01 4.09 5.55
N GLN A 136 22.98 3.32 5.94
CA GLN A 136 23.08 2.34 7.03
C GLN A 136 23.93 1.12 6.63
N GLU A 137 23.77 0.63 5.40
CA GLU A 137 24.58 -0.44 4.81
C GLU A 137 26.03 0.00 4.52
N LYS A 138 26.30 1.32 4.52
CA LYS A 138 27.56 1.94 4.09
C LYS A 138 27.94 1.60 2.64
N ASP A 139 26.96 1.26 1.81
CA ASP A 139 27.14 1.02 0.38
C ASP A 139 27.33 2.37 -0.34
N ARG A 140 28.60 2.73 -0.59
CA ARG A 140 28.97 4.02 -1.20
C ARG A 140 28.44 4.14 -2.63
N ASP A 141 28.41 3.05 -3.37
CA ASP A 141 28.01 3.06 -4.78
C ASP A 141 26.51 3.24 -4.92
N LYS A 142 25.71 2.51 -4.13
CA LYS A 142 24.25 2.73 -4.09
C LYS A 142 23.90 4.11 -3.55
N THR A 143 24.58 4.57 -2.51
CA THR A 143 24.39 5.93 -1.97
C THR A 143 24.60 6.99 -3.04
N LYS A 144 25.68 6.88 -3.84
CA LYS A 144 25.96 7.81 -4.94
C LYS A 144 24.84 7.77 -6.00
N ARG A 145 24.39 6.58 -6.40
CA ARG A 145 23.28 6.43 -7.36
C ARG A 145 21.99 7.10 -6.87
N ILE A 146 21.65 6.96 -5.58
CA ILE A 146 20.47 7.63 -5.02
C ILE A 146 20.65 9.15 -4.99
N LEU A 147 21.83 9.66 -4.63
CA LEU A 147 22.11 11.10 -4.70
C LEU A 147 22.00 11.65 -6.13
N GLU A 148 22.43 10.90 -7.14
CA GLU A 148 22.23 11.27 -8.56
C GLU A 148 20.76 11.28 -8.97
N LYS A 149 19.91 10.43 -8.37
CA LYS A 149 18.46 10.51 -8.57
C LYS A 149 17.85 11.73 -7.88
N ILE A 150 18.30 12.05 -6.66
CA ILE A 150 17.86 13.24 -5.92
C ILE A 150 18.25 14.52 -6.65
N SER A 151 19.46 14.62 -7.21
CA SER A 151 19.91 15.82 -7.94
C SER A 151 19.15 16.10 -9.23
N LYS A 152 18.58 15.04 -9.84
CA LYS A 152 17.66 15.12 -10.98
C LYS A 152 16.25 15.56 -10.57
N SER A 153 15.90 15.46 -9.29
CA SER A 153 14.63 15.98 -8.79
C SER A 153 14.63 17.52 -8.81
N LYS A 154 13.43 18.13 -8.79
CA LYS A 154 13.30 19.59 -8.78
C LYS A 154 13.65 20.21 -7.42
N ASP A 155 13.77 19.40 -6.38
CA ASP A 155 13.90 19.87 -5.00
C ASP A 155 15.38 20.04 -4.62
N LYS A 156 15.89 21.25 -4.88
CA LYS A 156 17.28 21.63 -4.56
C LYS A 156 17.58 21.66 -3.07
N GLU A 157 16.56 21.87 -2.25
CA GLU A 157 16.72 21.87 -0.81
C GLU A 157 16.95 20.43 -0.30
N ILE A 158 16.17 19.47 -0.81
CA ILE A 158 16.36 18.04 -0.50
C ILE A 158 17.70 17.53 -1.03
N GLU A 159 18.15 17.98 -2.20
CA GLU A 159 19.49 17.68 -2.71
C GLU A 159 20.58 18.15 -1.74
N SER A 160 20.56 19.43 -1.34
CA SER A 160 21.51 20.01 -0.39
C SER A 160 21.50 19.25 0.94
N TYR A 161 20.31 18.88 1.42
CA TYR A 161 20.11 18.12 2.65
C TYR A 161 20.66 16.69 2.56
N ALA A 162 20.40 15.99 1.46
CA ALA A 162 20.88 14.63 1.24
C ALA A 162 22.42 14.57 1.16
N ILE A 163 23.05 15.56 0.51
CA ILE A 163 24.51 15.71 0.46
C ILE A 163 25.06 15.93 1.87
N PHE A 164 24.46 16.85 2.64
CA PHE A 164 24.86 17.10 4.02
C PHE A 164 24.80 15.83 4.89
N LEU A 165 23.72 15.05 4.77
CA LEU A 165 23.56 13.79 5.51
C LEU A 165 24.60 12.75 5.11
N LYS A 166 24.91 12.63 3.82
CA LYS A 166 25.97 11.74 3.32
C LYS A 166 27.33 12.14 3.91
N ASP A 167 27.70 13.41 3.82
CA ASP A 167 28.97 13.93 4.35
C ASP A 167 29.09 13.68 5.86
N CYS A 168 28.00 13.90 6.60
CA CYS A 168 27.98 13.70 8.03
C CYS A 168 28.07 12.23 8.43
N LEU A 169 27.25 11.35 7.83
CA LEU A 169 27.10 9.98 8.27
C LEU A 169 28.18 9.04 7.72
N LEU A 170 28.59 9.26 6.47
CA LEU A 170 29.48 8.36 5.72
C LEU A 170 30.92 8.86 5.63
N GLU A 171 31.12 10.18 5.55
CA GLU A 171 32.45 10.80 5.49
C GLU A 171 32.91 11.36 6.84
N LYS A 172 32.02 11.40 7.83
CA LYS A 172 32.28 11.95 9.17
C LYS A 172 32.77 13.41 9.14
N LYS A 173 32.37 14.17 8.13
CA LYS A 173 32.74 15.57 7.91
C LYS A 173 31.79 16.49 8.67
N LYS A 174 32.35 17.41 9.45
CA LYS A 174 31.57 18.46 10.14
C LYS A 174 31.35 19.65 9.22
N ASN A 175 30.13 20.15 9.20
CA ASN A 175 29.70 21.40 8.60
C ASN A 175 28.67 22.06 9.51
N GLY A 176 29.15 22.88 10.46
CA GLY A 176 28.30 23.52 11.47
C GLY A 176 27.30 24.54 10.88
N SER A 177 27.65 25.18 9.76
CA SER A 177 26.77 26.12 9.06
C SER A 177 25.52 25.42 8.54
N GLU A 178 25.71 24.36 7.74
CA GLU A 178 24.59 23.56 7.21
C GLU A 178 23.82 22.84 8.32
N PHE A 179 24.52 22.37 9.36
CA PHE A 179 23.86 21.76 10.52
C PHE A 179 22.87 22.73 11.19
N ASN A 180 23.29 23.97 11.47
CA ASN A 180 22.43 24.97 12.10
C ASN A 180 21.28 25.38 11.17
N ARG A 181 21.54 25.54 9.87
CA ARG A 181 20.52 25.82 8.85
C ARG A 181 19.43 24.74 8.83
N PHE A 182 19.81 23.47 8.73
CA PHE A 182 18.86 22.35 8.69
C PHE A 182 18.21 22.06 10.04
N LYS A 183 18.85 22.38 11.17
CA LYS A 183 18.23 22.31 12.50
C LYS A 183 16.99 23.21 12.59
N THR A 184 17.00 24.35 11.92
CA THR A 184 15.88 25.29 11.86
C THR A 184 14.93 25.08 10.68
N SER A 185 15.25 24.16 9.75
CA SER A 185 14.41 23.92 8.57
C SER A 185 13.24 22.98 8.88
N THR A 186 12.24 22.97 7.99
CA THR A 186 11.07 22.08 8.10
C THR A 186 11.31 20.70 7.51
N ILE A 187 12.43 20.46 6.82
CA ILE A 187 12.71 19.18 6.16
C ILE A 187 12.73 18.02 7.16
N PRO A 188 13.46 18.11 8.30
CA PRO A 188 13.50 17.02 9.26
C PRO A 188 12.16 16.80 9.95
N THR A 189 11.25 17.79 9.97
CA THR A 189 9.94 17.62 10.60
C THR A 189 8.91 17.02 9.65
N LEU A 190 9.02 17.30 8.35
CA LEU A 190 8.08 16.85 7.32
C LEU A 190 8.34 15.42 6.85
N LEU A 191 9.60 14.97 6.83
CA LEU A 191 9.99 13.68 6.27
C LEU A 191 10.58 12.79 7.38
N PRO A 192 9.90 11.69 7.77
CA PRO A 192 10.41 10.77 8.79
C PRO A 192 11.86 10.29 8.58
N PRO A 193 12.28 9.84 7.38
CA PRO A 193 13.67 9.41 7.16
C PRO A 193 14.66 10.58 7.28
N ALA A 194 14.27 11.79 6.84
CA ALA A 194 15.09 12.99 7.02
C ALA A 194 15.38 13.22 8.51
N ARG A 195 14.33 13.21 9.33
CA ARG A 195 14.46 13.37 10.79
C ARG A 195 15.46 12.38 11.38
N ARG A 196 15.27 11.09 11.10
CA ARG A 196 16.12 10.04 11.68
C ARG A 196 17.57 10.19 11.28
N LEU A 197 17.84 10.46 9.99
CA LEU A 197 19.19 10.68 9.49
C LEU A 197 19.85 11.90 10.13
N PHE A 198 19.12 13.01 10.29
CA PHE A 198 19.63 14.20 10.96
C PHE A 198 19.99 13.94 12.42
N LEU A 199 19.10 13.26 13.16
CA LEU A 199 19.37 12.88 14.55
C LEU A 199 20.58 11.97 14.67
N LYS A 200 20.72 11.00 13.76
CA LYS A 200 21.89 10.12 13.71
C LYS A 200 23.18 10.91 13.45
N CYS A 201 23.11 11.92 12.59
CA CYS A 201 24.22 12.84 12.31
C CYS A 201 24.58 13.68 13.54
N GLU A 202 23.59 14.31 14.17
CA GLU A 202 23.74 15.11 15.40
C GLU A 202 24.42 14.31 16.50
N LEU A 203 23.88 13.13 16.81
CA LEU A 203 24.41 12.25 17.86
C LEU A 203 25.83 11.77 17.53
N SER A 204 26.14 11.51 16.25
CA SER A 204 27.44 10.97 15.84
C SER A 204 28.57 12.01 15.83
N LEU A 205 28.32 13.28 15.52
CA LEU A 205 29.38 14.26 15.27
C LEU A 205 29.28 15.55 16.11
N TYR A 206 28.08 15.96 16.54
CA TYR A 206 27.84 17.28 17.14
C TYR A 206 27.51 17.22 18.63
N SER A 207 27.48 16.04 19.22
CA SER A 207 27.26 15.87 20.65
C SER A 207 28.49 16.30 21.48
N VAL A 208 28.47 17.55 21.96
CA VAL A 208 29.08 17.97 23.24
C VAL A 208 28.09 18.92 23.95
N SER A 209 27.41 18.39 24.98
CA SER A 209 26.78 19.03 26.15
C SER A 209 25.95 20.33 26.05
N GLN A 210 24.74 20.22 26.64
CA GLN A 210 23.78 21.22 27.16
C GLN A 210 22.65 21.77 26.26
N ASN A 211 21.45 21.61 26.81
CA ASN A 211 20.16 22.23 26.46
C ASN A 211 19.63 21.94 25.05
N SER A 212 19.21 20.70 24.83
CA SER A 212 18.18 20.42 23.85
C SER A 212 16.83 20.94 24.38
N ASP A 213 16.51 22.21 24.12
CA ASP A 213 15.14 22.76 24.20
C ASP A 213 14.21 22.19 23.10
N PHE A 214 14.54 21.01 22.59
CA PHE A 214 13.58 20.16 21.92
C PHE A 214 13.06 19.17 22.94
N ILE A 215 11.75 19.27 23.20
CA ILE A 215 10.95 18.26 23.88
C ILE A 215 11.08 16.95 23.09
N TYR A 216 12.13 16.19 23.38
CA TYR A 216 12.11 14.75 23.21
C TYR A 216 11.32 14.22 24.40
N PRO A 217 10.23 13.46 24.19
CA PRO A 217 9.75 12.59 25.25
C PRO A 217 10.83 11.52 25.44
N LYS A 218 11.77 11.81 26.35
CA LYS A 218 12.75 10.84 26.88
C LYS A 218 12.07 9.73 27.68
N ASN A 219 10.73 9.76 27.79
CA ASN A 219 9.89 8.72 28.36
C ASN A 219 8.78 8.30 27.35
N ARG A 220 9.14 7.50 26.35
CA ARG A 220 8.34 6.30 26.05
C ARG A 220 9.13 5.10 26.55
N THR A 221 9.23 4.99 27.87
CA THR A 221 8.95 3.68 28.45
C THR A 221 7.62 3.25 27.84
N VAL A 222 7.66 2.25 26.97
CA VAL A 222 6.49 1.43 26.74
C VAL A 222 6.13 0.93 28.13
N TYR A 223 5.15 1.57 28.77
CA TYR A 223 4.42 0.94 29.84
C TYR A 223 3.81 -0.30 29.21
N LEU A 224 4.50 -1.43 29.36
CA LEU A 224 3.83 -2.72 29.39
C LEU A 224 2.69 -2.51 30.39
N PRO A 225 1.41 -2.68 30.01
CA PRO A 225 0.33 -2.49 30.96
C PRO A 225 0.60 -3.43 32.14
N LEU A 226 0.81 -2.84 33.31
CA LEU A 226 1.13 -3.48 34.59
C LEU A 226 -0.06 -4.30 35.15
N LYS A 227 -0.90 -4.87 34.28
CA LYS A 227 -2.00 -5.77 34.63
C LYS A 227 -1.62 -7.25 34.59
N PHE A 228 -0.37 -7.59 34.25
CA PHE A 228 0.15 -8.96 34.31
C PHE A 228 1.27 -9.16 35.36
N LEU A 229 1.35 -8.28 36.38
CA LEU A 229 2.20 -8.48 37.55
C LEU A 229 1.38 -8.78 38.82
N LYS A 230 0.47 -9.76 38.72
CA LYS A 230 -0.13 -10.44 39.88
C LYS A 230 -0.08 -11.94 39.67
N LEU A 231 1.13 -12.49 39.60
CA LEU A 231 1.35 -13.89 39.96
C LEU A 231 2.49 -13.91 40.96
N LYS A 232 2.11 -14.18 42.21
CA LYS A 232 2.99 -14.49 43.33
C LYS A 232 4.00 -15.56 42.87
N PRO A 233 5.30 -15.47 43.22
CA PRO A 233 6.22 -16.57 42.94
C PRO A 233 5.76 -17.78 43.75
N ILE A 234 5.22 -18.78 43.07
CA ILE A 234 5.01 -20.11 43.63
C ILE A 234 6.40 -20.77 43.61
N LEU A 235 6.99 -20.99 44.78
CA LEU A 235 8.05 -21.98 44.93
C LEU A 235 7.47 -23.33 44.51
N LEU A 236 7.94 -23.90 43.40
CA LEU A 236 7.72 -25.31 43.11
C LEU A 236 8.96 -26.10 43.56
N PRO A 237 8.79 -27.26 44.23
CA PRO A 237 9.89 -28.06 44.76
C PRO A 237 10.72 -28.70 43.64
N GLU A 238 12.01 -28.94 43.92
CA GLU A 238 12.93 -29.73 43.11
C GLU A 238 12.43 -31.19 42.97
N SER A 239 11.60 -31.51 41.98
CA SER A 239 11.32 -32.92 41.65
C SER A 239 10.81 -33.22 40.22
N SER A 240 11.03 -32.38 39.21
CA SER A 240 10.58 -32.71 37.84
C SER A 240 11.47 -32.21 36.69
N ALA A 241 12.77 -32.05 36.94
CA ALA A 241 13.76 -31.85 35.88
C ALA A 241 14.06 -33.17 35.14
N ARG A 242 13.12 -33.70 34.34
CA ARG A 242 13.37 -34.84 33.45
C ARG A 242 12.27 -35.10 32.41
N THR A 243 11.91 -34.15 31.54
CA THR A 243 11.17 -34.54 30.29
C THR A 243 11.25 -33.62 29.08
N PHE A 244 11.87 -32.44 29.11
CA PHE A 244 11.95 -31.56 27.92
C PHE A 244 13.31 -31.64 27.19
N LYS A 245 13.73 -32.85 26.81
CA LYS A 245 14.96 -33.09 26.00
C LYS A 245 14.68 -33.58 24.57
N HIS A 246 13.46 -33.43 24.07
CA HIS A 246 13.11 -33.80 22.70
C HIS A 246 12.28 -32.69 22.04
N PHE A 247 12.94 -31.70 21.42
CA PHE A 247 12.46 -31.12 20.14
C PHE A 247 13.43 -30.12 19.48
N ILE A 248 14.72 -30.11 19.81
CA ILE A 248 15.73 -29.33 19.07
C ILE A 248 16.71 -30.31 18.44
N HIS A 249 16.35 -30.85 17.27
CA HIS A 249 17.25 -31.30 16.21
C HIS A 249 16.42 -31.76 15.01
N GLY A 250 16.60 -31.10 13.86
CA GLY A 250 15.92 -31.41 12.60
C GLY A 250 16.21 -30.36 11.54
N GLU A 251 17.44 -30.42 11.00
CA GLU A 251 17.92 -29.69 9.82
C GLU A 251 17.06 -30.01 8.57
N LEU A 252 17.07 -29.33 7.43
CA LEU A 252 18.21 -29.06 6.54
C LEU A 252 17.68 -28.32 5.27
N PHE A 253 18.37 -27.28 4.78
CA PHE A 253 18.38 -26.88 3.35
C PHE A 253 19.78 -27.19 2.81
N PRO A 254 19.97 -27.75 1.59
CA PRO A 254 21.29 -28.11 1.10
C PRO A 254 21.95 -26.96 0.33
N GLU A 255 23.22 -26.67 0.66
CA GLU A 255 24.14 -25.91 -0.18
C GLU A 255 25.23 -26.80 -0.79
N HIS A 256 25.71 -26.30 -1.92
CA HIS A 256 26.63 -26.87 -2.89
C HIS A 256 27.94 -27.48 -2.35
N HIS A 257 28.33 -28.60 -2.98
CA HIS A 257 29.68 -29.15 -2.95
C HIS A 257 30.57 -28.51 -4.00
N GLU A 258 31.74 -28.01 -3.59
CA GLU A 258 32.97 -28.12 -4.36
C GLU A 258 34.19 -27.93 -3.44
N PHE A 259 35.07 -28.95 -3.33
CA PHE A 259 36.48 -28.77 -2.95
C PHE A 259 37.37 -29.88 -3.55
N HIS A 260 38.17 -29.46 -4.53
CA HIS A 260 39.55 -29.81 -4.92
C HIS A 260 40.24 -31.16 -4.57
N LYS A 261 40.95 -31.63 -5.62
CA LYS A 261 42.29 -32.25 -5.70
C LYS A 261 42.56 -33.59 -4.99
N SER A 262 42.75 -34.61 -5.83
CA SER A 262 43.96 -35.46 -5.89
C SER A 262 44.28 -35.74 -7.34
#